data_AF-A0A7S0H0D4-F1
#
_entry.id   AF-A0A7S0H0D4-F1
#
_cell.length_a   1.000
_cell.length_b   1.000
_cell.length_c   1.000
_cell.angle_alpha   90.00
_cell.angle_beta   90.00
_cell.angle_gamma   90.00
#
_symmetry.space_group_name_H-M   'P 1'
#
loop_
_entity.id
_entity.type
_entity.pdbx_description
1 polymer ?
#
loop_
_entity_poly.entity_id
_entity_poly.type
_entity_poly.pdbx_seq_one_letter_code
_entity_poly.pdbx_strand_id
1 'polypeptide(L)'
;RFRPGTTMTVRRHSVLDEIDKGMDDLDDPVKPLNERQKLSKEVKEMLERSGKKIKTLKEHKEEVKKKKESQISDAVNRREAEERRDRAQAERVVKKWEKNYTSEESDIKEEGLNVCYCICGQYSMILDVSLDKLPKRKSDGSLVVNEKKRVCKRNMVEGQTKLIRRKGGLERQYRFSCKQVLQYLMEVNVGRIGMVQIDKVRMMGCRKEWVSKRKRR
;
A
#
# COMPACT_ATOMS: atom_id res chain seq x y z
N ARG A 1 37.85 -6.97 -36.22
CA ARG A 1 37.54 -7.42 -37.59
C ARG A 1 36.21 -8.18 -37.54
N PHE A 2 35.09 -7.49 -37.78
CA PHE A 2 33.75 -8.10 -37.85
C PHE A 2 33.39 -8.20 -39.34
N ARG A 3 33.12 -9.40 -39.87
CA ARG A 3 32.63 -9.58 -41.24
C ARG A 3 31.09 -9.46 -41.21
N PRO A 4 30.46 -8.53 -41.96
CA PRO A 4 29.01 -8.51 -42.10
C PRO A 4 28.59 -9.66 -43.03
N GLY A 5 27.62 -10.44 -42.57
CA GLY A 5 27.06 -11.59 -43.27
C GLY A 5 26.25 -11.20 -44.50
N THR A 6 26.35 -12.06 -45.51
CA THR A 6 25.59 -12.06 -46.76
C THR A 6 24.09 -12.04 -46.48
N THR A 7 23.40 -10.95 -46.82
CA THR A 7 21.94 -10.91 -46.86
C THR A 7 21.46 -11.71 -48.07
N MET A 8 20.96 -12.93 -47.82
CA MET A 8 20.22 -13.68 -48.84
C MET A 8 18.91 -12.96 -49.14
N THR A 9 18.87 -12.22 -50.25
CA THR A 9 17.64 -11.70 -50.82
C THR A 9 16.86 -12.85 -51.44
N VAL A 10 15.97 -13.47 -50.66
CA VAL A 10 14.94 -14.37 -51.20
C VAL A 10 14.01 -13.51 -52.05
N ARG A 11 14.20 -13.52 -53.38
CA ARG A 11 13.22 -12.98 -54.33
C ARG A 11 11.93 -13.76 -54.12
N ARG A 12 10.95 -13.14 -53.47
CA ARG A 12 9.58 -13.65 -53.45
C ARG A 12 9.07 -13.59 -54.87
N HIS A 13 9.03 -14.73 -55.55
CA HIS A 13 8.33 -14.88 -56.81
C HIS A 13 6.86 -14.55 -56.51
N SER A 14 6.41 -13.39 -57.00
CA SER A 14 5.07 -12.90 -56.75
C SER A 14 4.12 -13.48 -57.79
N VAL A 15 2.85 -13.58 -57.43
CA VAL A 15 1.78 -13.99 -58.37
C VAL A 15 1.72 -13.05 -59.59
N LEU A 16 2.17 -11.80 -59.44
CA LEU A 16 2.31 -10.86 -60.55
C LEU A 16 3.40 -11.30 -61.53
N ASP A 17 4.54 -11.80 -61.02
CA ASP A 17 5.61 -12.35 -61.86
C ASP A 17 5.18 -13.63 -62.62
N GLU A 18 4.16 -14.35 -62.15
CA GLU A 18 3.56 -15.50 -62.84
C GLU A 18 2.51 -15.07 -63.88
N ILE A 19 1.74 -14.02 -63.58
CA ILE A 19 0.77 -13.44 -64.51
C ILE A 19 1.48 -12.76 -65.68
N ASP A 20 2.54 -11.99 -65.41
CA ASP A 20 3.33 -11.29 -66.44
C ASP A 20 3.95 -12.30 -67.42
N LYS A 21 4.55 -13.39 -66.90
CA LYS A 21 5.05 -14.50 -67.74
C LYS A 21 3.94 -15.13 -68.59
N GLY A 22 2.76 -15.34 -68.02
CA GLY A 22 1.60 -15.88 -68.75
C GLY A 22 1.04 -14.93 -69.81
N MET A 23 1.19 -13.61 -69.63
CA MET A 23 0.82 -12.59 -70.61
C MET A 23 1.83 -12.51 -71.77
N ASP A 24 3.13 -12.54 -71.47
CA ASP A 24 4.19 -12.62 -72.48
C ASP A 24 4.04 -13.88 -73.36
N ASP A 25 3.59 -14.99 -72.76
CA ASP A 25 3.33 -16.26 -73.44
C ASP A 25 2.12 -16.26 -74.39
N LEU A 26 1.21 -15.28 -74.28
CA LEU A 26 -0.02 -15.17 -75.11
C LEU A 26 0.23 -14.44 -76.45
N ASP A 27 1.27 -13.61 -76.51
CA ASP A 27 1.64 -12.81 -77.70
C ASP A 27 2.56 -13.56 -78.68
N ASP A 28 3.01 -14.77 -78.34
CA ASP A 28 3.90 -15.57 -79.18
C ASP A 28 3.17 -16.15 -80.41
N PRO A 29 3.47 -15.73 -81.66
CA PRO A 29 2.70 -16.08 -82.87
C PRO A 29 2.70 -17.58 -83.23
N VAL A 30 3.55 -18.39 -82.59
CA VAL A 30 3.76 -19.82 -82.93
C VAL A 30 2.80 -20.78 -82.21
N LYS A 31 2.14 -20.37 -81.11
CA LYS A 31 1.28 -21.28 -80.32
C LYS A 31 -0.10 -21.52 -80.97
N PRO A 32 -0.56 -22.78 -81.07
CA PRO A 32 -1.84 -23.14 -81.67
C PRO A 32 -3.04 -22.55 -80.90
N LEU A 33 -4.10 -22.20 -81.63
CA LEU A 33 -5.26 -21.43 -81.12
C LEU A 33 -5.90 -22.02 -79.85
N ASN A 34 -5.93 -23.35 -79.73
CA ASN A 34 -6.49 -24.06 -78.57
C ASN A 34 -5.69 -23.83 -77.28
N GLU A 35 -4.37 -23.69 -77.36
CA GLU A 35 -3.52 -23.46 -76.19
C GLU A 35 -3.65 -22.01 -75.68
N ARG A 36 -3.76 -21.04 -76.60
CA ARG A 36 -4.02 -19.64 -76.21
C ARG A 36 -5.35 -19.46 -75.52
N GLN A 37 -6.40 -20.14 -75.99
CA GLN A 37 -7.71 -20.12 -75.34
C GLN A 37 -7.68 -20.75 -73.95
N LYS A 38 -6.86 -21.80 -73.75
CA LYS A 38 -6.67 -22.44 -72.44
C LYS A 38 -5.93 -21.51 -71.47
N LEU A 39 -4.83 -20.90 -71.91
CA LEU A 39 -4.05 -19.93 -71.12
C LEU A 39 -4.88 -18.69 -70.74
N SER A 40 -5.67 -18.15 -71.67
CA SER A 40 -6.57 -17.02 -71.40
C SER A 40 -7.62 -17.34 -70.32
N LYS A 41 -8.15 -18.57 -70.31
CA LYS A 41 -9.07 -19.03 -69.26
C LYS A 41 -8.37 -19.16 -67.90
N GLU A 42 -7.17 -19.72 -67.86
CA GLU A 42 -6.37 -19.87 -66.64
C GLU A 42 -6.00 -18.51 -66.03
N VAL A 43 -5.55 -17.55 -66.85
CA VAL A 43 -5.24 -16.18 -66.39
C VAL A 43 -6.48 -15.48 -65.82
N LYS A 44 -7.65 -15.63 -66.46
CA LYS A 44 -8.91 -15.07 -65.94
C LYS A 44 -9.32 -15.67 -64.59
N GLU A 45 -9.21 -16.99 -64.44
CA GLU A 45 -9.49 -17.63 -63.14
C GLU A 45 -8.52 -17.17 -62.04
N MET A 46 -7.24 -17.00 -62.36
CA MET A 46 -6.25 -16.49 -61.40
C MET A 46 -6.55 -15.05 -60.96
N LEU A 47 -6.96 -14.19 -61.90
CA LEU A 47 -7.39 -12.82 -61.61
C LEU A 47 -8.64 -12.79 -60.72
N GLU A 48 -9.62 -13.66 -60.97
CA GLU A 48 -10.80 -13.75 -60.10
C GLU A 48 -10.48 -14.25 -58.69
N ARG A 49 -9.62 -15.27 -58.56
CA ARG A 49 -9.20 -15.80 -57.24
C ARG A 49 -8.42 -14.75 -56.46
N SER A 50 -7.52 -14.00 -57.11
CA SER A 50 -6.76 -12.93 -56.47
C SER A 50 -7.67 -11.76 -56.06
N GLY A 51 -8.64 -11.38 -56.89
CA GLY A 51 -9.66 -10.37 -56.55
C GLY A 51 -10.49 -10.76 -55.32
N LYS A 52 -10.94 -12.02 -55.23
CA LYS A 52 -11.65 -12.56 -54.05
C LYS A 52 -10.78 -12.50 -52.79
N LYS A 53 -9.51 -12.89 -52.89
CA LYS A 53 -8.54 -12.87 -51.78
C LYS A 53 -8.28 -11.44 -51.25
N ILE A 54 -8.19 -10.46 -52.15
CA ILE A 54 -8.01 -9.05 -51.78
C ILE A 54 -9.26 -8.52 -51.05
N LYS A 55 -10.46 -8.89 -51.52
CA LYS A 55 -11.71 -8.48 -50.86
C LYS A 55 -11.79 -9.03 -49.42
N THR A 56 -11.50 -10.31 -49.22
CA THR A 56 -11.50 -10.93 -47.89
C THR A 56 -10.45 -10.32 -46.95
N LEU A 57 -9.27 -9.95 -47.47
CA LEU A 57 -8.22 -9.29 -46.68
C LEU A 57 -8.63 -7.89 -46.22
N LYS A 58 -9.34 -7.14 -47.07
CA LYS A 58 -9.86 -5.81 -46.72
C LYS A 58 -10.92 -5.91 -45.62
N GLU A 59 -11.84 -6.85 -45.74
CA GLU A 59 -12.89 -7.11 -44.73
C GLU A 59 -12.27 -7.50 -43.38
N HIS A 60 -11.30 -8.42 -43.37
CA HIS A 60 -10.60 -8.82 -42.15
C HIS A 60 -9.83 -7.67 -41.51
N LYS A 61 -9.19 -6.81 -42.31
CA LYS A 61 -8.45 -5.64 -41.81
C LYS A 61 -9.38 -4.64 -41.12
N GLU A 62 -10.56 -4.40 -41.67
CA GLU A 62 -11.58 -3.54 -41.05
C GLU A 62 -12.13 -4.15 -39.76
N GLU A 63 -12.37 -5.47 -39.74
CA GLU A 63 -12.85 -6.15 -38.53
C GLU A 63 -11.82 -6.09 -37.39
N VAL A 64 -10.53 -6.31 -37.71
CA VAL A 64 -9.44 -6.17 -36.75
C VAL A 64 -9.31 -4.74 -36.24
N LYS A 65 -9.49 -3.74 -37.12
CA LYS A 65 -9.46 -2.32 -36.75
C LYS A 65 -10.58 -2.00 -35.75
N LYS A 66 -11.82 -2.40 -36.05
CA LYS A 66 -12.98 -2.20 -35.15
C LYS A 66 -12.79 -2.88 -33.79
N LYS A 67 -12.26 -4.12 -33.77
CA LYS A 67 -11.97 -4.83 -32.51
C LYS A 67 -10.92 -4.10 -31.66
N LYS A 68 -9.88 -3.55 -32.28
CA LYS A 68 -8.86 -2.76 -31.58
C LYS A 68 -9.42 -1.46 -31.02
N GLU A 69 -10.24 -0.75 -31.79
CA GLU A 69 -10.90 0.50 -31.35
C GLU A 69 -11.83 0.24 -30.16
N SER A 70 -12.62 -0.84 -30.19
CA SER A 70 -13.46 -1.27 -29.05
C SER A 70 -12.61 -1.60 -27.82
N GLN A 71 -11.53 -2.36 -27.98
CA GLN A 71 -10.66 -2.72 -26.85
C GLN A 71 -9.99 -1.50 -26.20
N ILE A 72 -9.58 -0.52 -27.00
CA ILE A 72 -9.00 0.74 -26.51
C ILE A 72 -10.07 1.54 -25.76
N SER A 73 -11.27 1.68 -26.32
CA SER A 73 -12.38 2.39 -25.66
C SER A 73 -12.73 1.76 -24.30
N ASP A 74 -12.84 0.44 -24.24
CA ASP A 74 -13.12 -0.28 -23.00
C ASP A 74 -12.00 -0.10 -21.96
N ALA A 75 -10.74 -0.05 -22.39
CA ALA A 75 -9.61 0.18 -21.49
C ALA A 75 -9.59 1.60 -20.91
N VAL A 76 -9.93 2.61 -21.72
CA VAL A 76 -10.06 4.00 -21.27
C VAL A 76 -11.19 4.14 -20.25
N ASN A 77 -12.37 3.61 -20.55
CA ASN A 77 -13.52 3.66 -19.64
C ASN A 77 -13.22 2.99 -18.28
N ARG A 78 -12.49 1.86 -18.29
CA ARG A 78 -12.06 1.19 -17.06
C ARG A 78 -11.11 2.05 -16.22
N ARG A 79 -10.13 2.72 -16.85
CA ARG A 79 -9.20 3.62 -16.16
C ARG A 79 -9.93 4.82 -15.56
N GLU A 80 -10.81 5.47 -16.32
CA GLU A 80 -11.60 6.59 -15.80
C GLU A 80 -12.51 6.18 -14.63
N ALA A 81 -13.05 4.96 -14.67
CA ALA A 81 -13.84 4.42 -13.57
C ALA A 81 -13.00 4.19 -12.31
N GLU A 82 -11.77 3.70 -12.46
CA GLU A 82 -10.82 3.52 -11.36
C GLU A 82 -10.39 4.86 -10.76
N GLU A 83 -9.97 5.82 -11.60
CA GLU A 83 -9.61 7.17 -11.15
C GLU A 83 -10.76 7.87 -10.40
N ARG A 84 -12.00 7.67 -10.85
CA ARG A 84 -13.19 8.22 -10.16
C ARG A 84 -13.38 7.59 -8.79
N ARG A 85 -13.11 6.29 -8.62
CA ARG A 85 -13.16 5.61 -7.32
C ARG A 85 -12.05 6.10 -6.41
N ASP A 86 -10.83 6.23 -6.92
CA ASP A 86 -9.69 6.72 -6.16
C ASP A 86 -9.89 8.16 -5.69
N ARG A 87 -10.43 9.03 -6.56
CA ARG A 87 -10.79 10.40 -6.19
C ARG A 87 -11.87 10.44 -5.12
N ALA A 88 -12.92 9.62 -5.24
CA ALA A 88 -13.97 9.53 -4.23
C ALA A 88 -13.43 8.97 -2.89
N GLN A 89 -12.51 8.00 -2.94
CA GLN A 89 -11.85 7.48 -1.75
C GLN A 89 -10.96 8.53 -1.10
N ALA A 90 -10.16 9.27 -1.88
CA ALA A 90 -9.34 10.36 -1.39
C ALA A 90 -10.20 11.45 -0.74
N GLU A 91 -11.30 11.85 -1.39
CA GLU A 91 -12.24 12.83 -0.84
C GLU A 91 -12.86 12.35 0.49
N ARG A 92 -13.22 11.07 0.61
CA ARG A 92 -13.70 10.49 1.88
C ARG A 92 -12.63 10.52 2.97
N VAL A 93 -11.38 10.24 2.63
CA VAL A 93 -10.26 10.31 3.58
C VAL A 93 -10.02 11.75 4.03
N VAL A 94 -10.03 12.71 3.10
CA VAL A 94 -9.88 14.15 3.40
C VAL A 94 -11.02 14.62 4.29
N LYS A 95 -12.29 14.37 3.92
CA LYS A 95 -13.46 14.73 4.74
C LYS A 95 -13.42 14.10 6.13
N LYS A 96 -12.95 12.85 6.24
CA LYS A 96 -12.75 12.17 7.54
C LYS A 96 -11.68 12.86 8.38
N TRP A 97 -10.57 13.28 7.77
CA TRP A 97 -9.50 14.01 8.45
C TRP A 97 -9.93 15.42 8.86
N GLU A 98 -10.60 16.16 7.98
CA GLU A 98 -11.14 17.50 8.28
C GLU A 98 -12.13 17.44 9.45
N LYS A 99 -13.06 16.48 9.42
CA LYS A 99 -14.02 16.27 10.52
C LYS A 99 -13.33 15.96 11.86
N ASN A 100 -12.20 15.26 11.84
CA ASN A 100 -11.42 14.97 13.04
C ASN A 100 -10.58 16.16 13.54
N TYR A 101 -10.32 17.17 12.70
CA TYR A 101 -9.43 18.28 13.03
C TYR A 101 -10.18 19.57 13.44
N THR A 102 -11.42 19.76 12.98
CA THR A 102 -12.19 21.00 13.21
C THR A 102 -13.45 20.86 14.06
N SER A 103 -13.84 19.64 14.45
CA SER A 103 -15.03 19.46 15.28
C SER A 103 -14.68 19.52 16.77
N GLU A 104 -15.13 20.58 17.43
CA GLU A 104 -15.27 20.68 18.90
C GLU A 104 -16.21 19.59 19.47
N GLU A 105 -16.85 18.78 18.61
CA GLU A 105 -17.78 17.68 18.92
C GLU A 105 -17.21 16.30 18.56
N SER A 106 -15.88 16.20 18.45
CA SER A 106 -15.29 14.88 18.34
C SER A 106 -15.44 14.17 19.69
N ASP A 107 -16.15 13.03 19.71
CA ASP A 107 -16.01 11.98 20.72
C ASP A 107 -14.59 11.36 20.74
N ILE A 108 -13.57 12.11 20.30
CA ILE A 108 -12.24 11.95 20.84
C ILE A 108 -12.41 12.39 22.28
N LYS A 109 -12.68 11.42 23.17
CA LYS A 109 -12.45 11.64 24.59
C LYS A 109 -11.02 12.12 24.67
N GLU A 110 -10.85 13.44 24.82
CA GLU A 110 -9.63 14.04 25.29
C GLU A 110 -9.48 13.54 26.74
N GLU A 111 -9.15 12.26 26.90
CA GLU A 111 -8.66 11.73 28.15
C GLU A 111 -7.29 12.39 28.32
N GLY A 112 -7.33 13.61 28.86
CA GLY A 112 -6.17 14.46 28.99
C GLY A 112 -5.04 13.66 29.63
N LEU A 113 -3.88 13.69 28.98
CA LEU A 113 -2.70 12.97 29.45
C LEU A 113 -2.33 13.48 30.85
N ASN A 114 -2.14 12.52 31.75
CA ASN A 114 -1.88 12.76 33.16
C ASN A 114 -0.36 12.70 33.37
N VAL A 115 0.26 13.86 33.54
CA VAL A 115 1.71 13.96 33.76
C VAL A 115 1.98 13.83 35.26
N CYS A 116 2.72 12.79 35.63
CA CYS A 116 3.10 12.52 37.02
C CYS A 116 4.50 13.08 37.28
N TYR A 117 4.64 13.87 38.36
CA TYR A 117 5.91 14.49 38.74
C TYR A 117 6.53 13.82 39.96
N CYS A 118 7.86 13.78 39.95
CA CYS A 118 8.66 13.48 41.13
C CYS A 118 8.62 14.66 42.11
N ILE A 119 8.98 14.41 43.37
CA ILE A 119 9.24 15.46 44.36
C ILE A 119 10.28 16.49 43.91
N CYS A 120 11.20 16.15 43.00
CA CYS A 120 12.15 17.12 42.44
C CYS A 120 11.55 18.04 41.36
N GLY A 121 10.26 17.90 41.06
CA GLY A 121 9.59 18.70 40.01
C GLY A 121 9.82 18.20 38.58
N GLN A 122 10.64 17.16 38.37
CA GLN A 122 10.77 16.54 37.04
C GLN A 122 9.63 15.55 36.76
N TYR A 123 9.14 15.55 35.52
CA TYR A 123 8.17 14.56 35.09
C TYR A 123 8.80 13.15 35.10
N SER A 124 8.07 12.19 35.66
CA SER A 124 8.53 10.81 35.84
C SER A 124 7.81 9.85 34.89
N MET A 125 6.52 10.09 34.62
CA MET A 125 5.75 9.33 33.65
C MET A 125 4.52 10.11 33.16
N ILE A 126 3.97 9.67 32.04
CA ILE A 126 2.74 10.16 31.44
C ILE A 126 1.77 8.98 31.35
N LEU A 127 0.57 9.15 31.91
CA LEU A 127 -0.50 8.18 31.93
C LEU A 127 -1.70 8.65 31.09
N ASP A 128 -2.40 7.70 30.48
CA ASP A 128 -3.72 7.95 29.88
C ASP A 128 -4.81 8.19 30.95
N VAL A 129 -4.58 7.73 32.19
CA VAL A 129 -5.55 7.74 33.28
C VAL A 129 -5.02 8.47 34.51
N SER A 130 -5.91 9.16 35.23
CA SER A 130 -5.59 9.82 36.49
C SER A 130 -5.24 8.79 37.58
N LEU A 131 -4.27 9.12 38.44
CA LEU A 131 -3.79 8.21 39.50
C LEU A 131 -4.90 7.66 40.42
N ASP A 132 -5.97 8.43 40.67
CA ASP A 132 -7.05 8.01 41.56
C ASP A 132 -7.98 6.96 40.97
N LYS A 133 -7.98 6.79 39.65
CA LYS A 133 -8.75 5.75 38.96
C LYS A 133 -7.97 4.44 38.83
N LEU A 134 -6.69 4.42 39.22
CA LEU A 134 -5.89 3.21 39.17
C LEU A 134 -6.31 2.23 40.27
N PRO A 135 -6.35 0.92 39.98
CA PRO A 135 -6.63 -0.08 40.98
C PRO A 135 -5.57 -0.05 42.08
N LYS A 136 -6.02 -0.16 43.34
CA LYS A 136 -5.14 -0.31 44.50
C LYS A 136 -4.90 -1.78 44.78
N ARG A 137 -3.66 -2.10 45.13
CA ARG A 137 -3.27 -3.43 45.55
C ARG A 137 -3.76 -3.73 46.96
N LYS A 138 -4.27 -4.95 47.18
CA LYS A 138 -4.82 -5.39 48.47
C LYS A 138 -3.80 -5.52 49.60
N SER A 139 -2.52 -5.75 49.30
CA SER A 139 -1.50 -6.04 50.31
C SER A 139 -0.89 -4.81 50.99
N ASP A 140 -0.73 -3.72 50.24
CA ASP A 140 0.02 -2.52 50.64
C ASP A 140 -0.66 -1.21 50.18
N GLY A 141 -1.78 -1.30 49.45
CA GLY A 141 -2.51 -0.12 48.99
C GLY A 141 -1.86 0.63 47.82
N SER A 142 -0.71 0.15 47.31
CA SER A 142 0.00 0.76 46.19
C SER A 142 -0.85 0.75 44.92
N LEU A 143 -0.69 1.78 44.08
CA LEU A 143 -1.43 1.87 42.83
C LEU A 143 -0.83 0.89 41.82
N VAL A 144 -1.68 0.24 41.03
CA VAL A 144 -1.26 -0.71 40.01
C VAL A 144 -1.58 -0.15 38.63
N VAL A 145 -0.56 -0.04 37.80
CA VAL A 145 -0.59 0.43 36.42
C VAL A 145 -0.18 -0.69 35.49
N ASN A 146 -0.83 -0.81 34.33
CA ASN A 146 -0.33 -1.69 33.28
C ASN A 146 0.53 -0.85 32.32
N GLU A 147 1.86 -1.06 32.32
CA GLU A 147 2.78 -0.24 31.50
C GLU A 147 2.45 -0.29 30.01
N LYS A 148 2.09 -1.47 29.48
CA LYS A 148 1.77 -1.60 28.05
C LYS A 148 0.45 -0.94 27.66
N LYS A 149 -0.49 -0.79 28.59
CA LYS A 149 -1.84 -0.29 28.31
C LYS A 149 -2.03 1.18 28.68
N ARG A 150 -1.41 1.62 29.78
CA ARG A 150 -1.73 2.88 30.47
C ARG A 150 -0.56 3.86 30.50
N VAL A 151 0.68 3.41 30.32
CA VAL A 151 1.85 4.29 30.32
C VAL A 151 2.16 4.73 28.90
N CYS A 152 1.97 6.01 28.62
CA CYS A 152 2.31 6.60 27.32
C CYS A 152 3.81 6.89 27.22
N LYS A 153 4.42 7.35 28.31
CA LYS A 153 5.85 7.67 28.36
C LYS A 153 6.41 7.53 29.77
N ARG A 154 7.63 7.04 29.89
CA ARG A 154 8.34 6.85 31.16
C ARG A 154 9.68 7.59 31.13
N ASN A 155 10.03 8.31 32.19
CA ASN A 155 11.28 9.05 32.35
C ASN A 155 11.92 8.77 33.72
N MET A 156 12.36 7.52 33.89
CA MET A 156 13.06 7.05 35.09
C MET A 156 14.18 6.10 34.69
N VAL A 157 15.09 5.86 35.63
CA VAL A 157 16.20 4.91 35.50
C VAL A 157 15.80 3.58 36.12
N GLU A 158 16.25 2.49 35.53
CA GLU A 158 16.15 1.16 36.13
C GLU A 158 17.07 1.07 37.35
N GLY A 159 16.51 0.68 38.48
CA GLY A 159 17.21 0.48 39.74
C GLY A 159 17.36 -1.00 40.07
N GLN A 160 17.59 -1.29 41.35
CA GLN A 160 17.78 -2.67 41.81
C GLN A 160 16.49 -3.50 41.69
N THR A 161 16.68 -4.78 41.37
CA THR A 161 15.64 -5.80 41.48
C THR A 161 15.66 -6.40 42.88
N LYS A 162 14.51 -6.50 43.54
CA LYS A 162 14.36 -7.13 44.86
C LYS A 162 13.43 -8.32 44.81
N LEU A 163 13.72 -9.34 45.60
CA LEU A 163 12.84 -10.48 45.81
C LEU A 163 12.22 -10.37 47.20
N ILE A 164 10.90 -10.22 47.28
CA ILE A 164 10.18 -10.05 48.54
C ILE A 164 9.35 -11.30 48.82
N ARG A 165 9.44 -11.83 50.04
CA ARG A 165 8.59 -12.92 50.51
C ARG A 165 7.31 -12.34 51.11
N ARG A 166 6.16 -12.67 50.53
CA ARG A 166 4.82 -12.32 51.06
C ARG A 166 4.05 -13.60 51.43
N LYS A 167 2.90 -13.44 52.10
CA LYS A 167 2.04 -14.57 52.51
C LYS A 167 1.65 -15.51 51.35
N GLY A 168 1.63 -15.01 50.11
CA GLY A 168 1.30 -15.77 48.89
C GLY A 168 2.49 -16.25 48.05
N GLY A 169 3.74 -16.11 48.53
CA GLY A 169 4.94 -16.56 47.82
C GLY A 169 6.04 -15.50 47.66
N LEU A 170 6.99 -15.79 46.77
CA LEU A 170 8.08 -14.87 46.40
C LEU A 170 7.66 -13.97 45.24
N GLU A 171 7.92 -12.68 45.38
CA GLU A 171 7.57 -11.62 44.44
C GLU A 171 8.82 -10.92 43.97
N ARG A 172 9.02 -10.83 42.65
CA ARG A 172 10.15 -10.11 42.05
C ARG A 172 9.73 -8.69 41.67
N GLN A 173 10.34 -7.72 42.32
CA GLN A 173 10.15 -6.29 42.14
C GLN A 173 11.32 -5.67 41.37
N TYR A 174 11.04 -5.00 40.25
CA TYR A 174 12.00 -4.22 39.49
C TYR A 174 11.78 -2.74 39.82
N ARG A 175 12.73 -2.10 40.49
CA ARG A 175 12.53 -0.73 40.95
C ARG A 175 12.96 0.29 39.90
N PHE A 176 12.29 1.43 39.87
CA PHE A 176 12.65 2.56 39.02
C PHE A 176 12.84 3.80 39.87
N SER A 177 13.89 4.55 39.56
CA SER A 177 14.31 5.75 40.29
C SER A 177 14.26 7.00 39.43
N CYS A 178 14.06 8.15 40.09
CA CYS A 178 14.21 9.44 39.43
C CYS A 178 15.66 9.65 39.00
N LYS A 179 15.87 10.23 37.80
CA LYS A 179 17.21 10.56 37.28
C LYS A 179 18.00 11.54 38.17
N GLN A 180 17.31 12.44 38.88
CA GLN A 180 17.97 13.51 39.65
C GLN A 180 18.24 13.13 41.10
N VAL A 181 17.23 12.60 41.78
CA VAL A 181 17.31 12.32 43.22
C VAL A 181 17.77 10.90 43.49
N LEU A 182 17.80 10.04 42.46
CA LEU A 182 18.08 8.59 42.54
C LEU A 182 17.19 7.82 43.54
N GLN A 183 16.13 8.47 44.03
CA GLN A 183 15.14 7.88 44.91
C GLN A 183 14.12 7.06 44.11
N TYR A 184 13.72 5.91 44.67
CA TYR A 184 12.75 5.02 44.07
C TYR A 184 11.37 5.66 44.02
N LEU A 185 10.77 5.67 42.83
CA LEU A 185 9.43 6.21 42.56
C LEU A 185 8.44 5.12 42.17
N MET A 186 8.91 3.98 41.65
CA MET A 186 8.05 2.90 41.18
C MET A 186 8.68 1.54 41.35
N GLU A 187 7.84 0.53 41.45
CA GLU A 187 8.21 -0.88 41.51
C GLU A 187 7.39 -1.66 40.49
N VAL A 188 8.02 -2.33 39.54
CA VAL A 188 7.33 -3.23 38.61
C VAL A 188 7.34 -4.62 39.17
N ASN A 189 6.17 -5.23 39.29
CA ASN A 189 6.04 -6.58 39.77
C ASN A 189 5.87 -7.55 38.62
N VAL A 190 6.79 -8.50 38.52
CA VAL A 190 6.61 -9.62 37.60
C VAL A 190 5.94 -10.76 38.35
N GLY A 191 4.62 -10.68 38.41
CA GLY A 191 3.74 -11.86 38.56
C GLY A 191 3.36 -12.41 37.17
N ARG A 192 2.39 -13.34 37.11
CA ARG A 192 1.93 -13.98 35.84
C ARG A 192 1.47 -13.01 34.74
N ILE A 193 1.33 -11.71 35.00
CA ILE A 193 0.88 -10.68 34.05
C ILE A 193 1.67 -9.40 34.37
N GLY A 194 2.34 -8.80 33.38
CA GLY A 194 3.21 -7.62 33.55
C GLY A 194 2.49 -6.39 34.12
N MET A 195 2.40 -6.30 35.44
CA MET A 195 1.76 -5.22 36.19
C MET A 195 2.83 -4.36 36.86
N VAL A 196 2.77 -3.05 36.60
CA VAL A 196 3.63 -2.02 37.19
C VAL A 196 2.97 -1.45 38.43
N GLN A 197 3.73 -1.12 39.46
CA GLN A 197 3.21 -0.52 40.68
C GLN A 197 3.82 0.86 40.89
N ILE A 198 2.96 1.79 41.29
CA ILE A 198 3.34 3.14 41.67
C ILE A 198 3.05 3.26 43.17
N ASP A 199 4.11 3.46 43.96
CA ASP A 199 3.94 3.78 45.36
C ASP A 199 3.47 5.23 45.50
N LYS A 200 2.26 5.40 46.05
CA LYS A 200 1.62 6.70 46.26
C LYS A 200 2.40 7.58 47.25
N VAL A 201 3.38 7.03 47.97
CA VAL A 201 4.08 7.69 49.08
C VAL A 201 5.07 8.78 48.62
N ARG A 202 5.46 8.83 47.33
CA ARG A 202 6.54 9.76 46.87
C ARG A 202 6.33 10.45 45.52
N MET A 203 5.14 10.39 44.91
CA MET A 203 4.81 11.26 43.76
C MET A 203 4.04 12.48 44.26
N MET A 204 4.43 13.71 43.87
CA MET A 204 3.75 14.96 44.28
C MET A 204 2.40 15.20 43.60
N GLY A 205 1.65 14.14 43.32
CA GLY A 205 0.39 14.20 42.59
C GLY A 205 0.57 14.32 41.08
N CYS A 206 -0.52 14.06 40.39
CA CYS A 206 -0.62 14.16 38.94
C CYS A 206 -1.35 15.44 38.57
N ARG A 207 -0.73 16.31 37.77
CA ARG A 207 -1.45 17.46 37.20
C ARG A 207 -2.01 17.05 35.84
N LYS A 208 -3.28 17.40 35.58
CA LYS A 208 -3.82 17.37 34.23
C LYS A 208 -3.16 18.51 33.47
N GLU A 209 -2.26 18.20 32.55
CA GLU A 209 -1.78 19.18 31.59
C GLU A 209 -2.60 19.05 30.32
N TRP A 210 -3.25 20.13 29.91
CA TRP A 210 -3.74 20.27 28.55
C TRP A 210 -2.52 20.36 27.63
N VAL A 211 -2.28 19.37 26.78
CA VAL A 211 -1.31 19.48 25.68
C VAL A 211 -1.92 20.34 24.56
N SER A 212 -2.37 21.55 24.91
CA SER A 212 -2.68 22.60 23.95
C SER A 212 -1.44 23.49 23.89
N LYS A 213 -0.64 23.31 22.82
CA LYS A 213 0.13 24.33 22.08
C LYS A 213 1.34 23.71 21.39
N ARG A 214 1.14 23.28 20.14
CA ARG A 214 2.11 23.61 19.08
C ARG A 214 1.46 24.70 18.22
N LYS A 215 1.60 25.95 18.69
CA LYS A 215 1.41 27.14 17.85
C LYS A 215 2.74 27.90 17.88
N ARG A 216 3.32 28.03 16.68
CA ARG A 216 4.36 28.99 16.26
C ARG A 216 5.78 28.78 16.80
N ARG A 217 6.65 28.24 15.96
CA ARG A 217 7.68 29.01 15.25
C ARG A 217 7.96 28.37 13.91
#